data_AF-A0A355G0L1-F1
#
_entry.id   AF-A0A355G0L1-F1
#
_cell.length_a   1.000
_cell.length_b   1.000
_cell.length_c   1.000
_cell.angle_alpha   90.00
_cell.angle_beta   90.00
_cell.angle_gamma   90.00
#
_symmetry.space_group_name_H-M   'P 1'
#
loop_
_entity.id
_entity.type
_entity.pdbx_description
1 polymer ?
#
loop_
_entity_poly.entity_id
_entity_poly.type
_entity_poly.pdbx_seq_one_letter_code
_entity_poly.pdbx_strand_id
1 'polypeptide(L)'
;MPKRTDYISWDEYFMGIALLSAQRSKDPNTQVGACIVSNDNKILSVGYNGFPLGCSDEEFPWERTGDEFDTKYPYVCHAEL
;
A
#
# COMPACT_ATOMS: atom_id res chain seq x y z
N MET A 1 -25.06 18.16 23.86
CA MET A 1 -24.18 17.04 24.26
C MET A 1 -22.73 17.47 24.00
N PRO A 2 -21.77 17.17 24.88
CA PRO A 2 -20.37 17.51 24.65
C PRO A 2 -19.74 16.63 23.55
N LYS A 3 -18.63 17.10 22.96
CA LYS A 3 -17.83 16.35 21.98
C LYS A 3 -17.15 15.15 22.65
N ARG A 4 -17.03 14.02 21.95
CA ARG A 4 -16.15 12.90 22.36
C ARG A 4 -14.71 13.37 22.50
N THR A 5 -13.95 12.73 23.38
CA THR A 5 -12.53 13.02 23.64
C THR A 5 -11.59 11.90 23.19
N ASP A 6 -12.14 10.76 22.79
CA ASP A 6 -11.47 9.51 22.41
C ASP A 6 -11.54 9.27 20.89
N TYR A 7 -11.71 10.32 20.09
CA TYR A 7 -11.60 10.22 18.63
C TYR A 7 -10.13 10.31 18.22
N ILE A 8 -9.78 9.57 17.17
CA ILE A 8 -8.41 9.55 16.65
C ILE A 8 -8.03 10.89 16.00
N SER A 9 -6.75 11.21 16.09
CA SER A 9 -6.13 12.33 15.37
C SER A 9 -6.12 12.11 13.85
N TRP A 10 -5.83 13.17 13.11
CA TRP A 10 -5.64 13.09 11.66
C TRP A 10 -4.48 12.16 11.29
N ASP A 11 -3.37 12.24 12.03
CA ASP A 11 -2.18 11.39 11.78
C ASP A 11 -2.51 9.91 11.98
N GLU A 12 -3.22 9.57 13.06
CA GLU A 12 -3.67 8.19 13.31
C GLU A 12 -4.65 7.72 12.24
N TYR A 13 -5.55 8.59 11.77
CA TYR A 13 -6.49 8.28 10.70
C TYR A 13 -5.76 7.99 9.38
N PHE A 14 -4.85 8.88 8.95
CA PHE A 14 -4.14 8.73 7.68
C PHE A 14 -3.14 7.56 7.71
N MET A 15 -2.45 7.35 8.84
CA MET A 15 -1.64 6.16 9.03
C MET A 15 -2.49 4.88 9.02
N GLY A 16 -3.67 4.92 9.65
CA GLY A 16 -4.63 3.82 9.60
C GLY A 16 -5.06 3.48 8.18
N ILE A 17 -5.28 4.49 7.33
CA ILE A 17 -5.58 4.29 5.90
C ILE A 17 -4.41 3.66 5.16
N ALA A 18 -3.17 4.12 5.39
CA ALA A 18 -1.99 3.53 4.76
C ALA A 18 -1.84 2.05 5.16
N LEU A 19 -1.97 1.73 6.45
CA LEU A 19 -1.92 0.36 6.95
C LEU A 19 -3.06 -0.51 6.40
N LEU A 20 -4.27 0.03 6.28
CA LEU A 20 -5.40 -0.68 5.68
C LEU A 20 -5.19 -0.91 4.18
N SER A 21 -4.62 0.06 3.48
CA SER A 21 -4.27 -0.05 2.06
C SER A 21 -3.21 -1.13 1.85
N ALA A 22 -2.23 -1.27 2.75
CA ALA A 22 -1.25 -2.35 2.68
C ALA A 22 -1.90 -3.74 2.64
N GLN A 23 -3.04 -3.94 3.32
CA GLN A 23 -3.78 -5.22 3.32
C GLN A 23 -4.37 -5.60 1.96
N ARG A 24 -4.33 -4.70 0.97
CA ARG A 24 -4.67 -5.00 -0.44
C ARG A 24 -3.52 -5.61 -1.22
N SER A 25 -2.27 -5.49 -0.74
CA SER A 25 -1.11 -6.09 -1.39
C SER A 25 -1.22 -7.61 -1.35
N LYS A 26 -0.88 -8.24 -2.48
CA LYS A 26 -0.83 -9.70 -2.63
C LYS A 26 0.58 -10.26 -2.44
N ASP A 27 1.58 -9.39 -2.21
CA ASP A 27 2.94 -9.81 -1.91
C ASP A 27 2.94 -10.63 -0.61
N PRO A 28 3.37 -11.91 -0.61
CA PRO A 28 3.31 -12.75 0.58
C PRO A 28 4.38 -12.40 1.62
N ASN A 29 5.37 -11.59 1.24
CA ASN A 29 6.53 -11.29 2.10
C ASN A 29 6.46 -9.92 2.75
N THR A 30 5.93 -8.92 2.03
CA THR A 30 5.96 -7.53 2.50
C THR A 30 4.77 -6.76 1.95
N GLN A 31 3.96 -6.20 2.86
CA GLN A 31 2.80 -5.41 2.50
C GLN A 31 3.02 -3.97 2.95
N VAL A 32 3.03 -3.05 2.00
CA VAL A 32 3.22 -1.61 2.20
C VAL A 32 2.02 -0.89 1.61
N GLY A 33 1.56 0.13 2.29
CA GLY A 33 0.54 1.04 1.80
C GLY A 33 0.98 2.49 1.97
N ALA A 34 0.44 3.36 1.13
CA ALA A 34 0.72 4.78 1.13
C ALA A 34 -0.60 5.57 1.11
N CYS A 35 -0.58 6.75 1.73
CA CYS A 35 -1.71 7.68 1.75
C CYS A 35 -1.14 9.09 1.52
N ILE A 36 -1.49 9.71 0.40
CA ILE A 36 -1.10 11.09 0.09
C ILE A 36 -2.24 12.01 0.50
N VAL A 37 -1.92 13.00 1.30
CA VAL A 37 -2.89 13.92 1.90
C VAL A 37 -2.49 15.36 1.60
N SER A 38 -3.47 16.20 1.32
CA SER A 38 -3.29 17.64 1.14
C SER A 38 -3.14 18.40 2.47
N ASN A 39 -2.72 19.66 2.39
CA ASN A 39 -2.65 20.56 3.56
C ASN A 39 -4.01 20.84 4.21
N ASP A 40 -5.13 20.59 3.52
CA ASP A 40 -6.49 20.70 4.06
C ASP A 40 -7.06 19.36 4.55
N ASN A 41 -6.19 18.38 4.84
CA ASN A 41 -6.54 17.06 5.38
C ASN A 41 -7.50 16.27 4.48
N LYS A 42 -7.35 16.38 3.16
CA LYS A 42 -8.08 15.56 2.18
C LYS A 42 -7.15 14.51 1.60
N ILE A 43 -7.66 13.29 1.53
CA ILE A 43 -6.96 12.19 0.86
C ILE A 43 -6.96 12.49 -0.64
N LEU A 44 -5.77 12.59 -1.23
CA LEU A 44 -5.58 12.81 -2.66
C LEU A 44 -5.43 11.49 -3.40
N SER A 45 -4.70 10.53 -2.81
CA SER A 45 -4.53 9.18 -3.33
C SER A 45 -4.16 8.20 -2.23
N VAL A 46 -4.40 6.91 -2.51
CA VAL A 46 -3.94 5.77 -1.71
C VAL A 46 -3.28 4.76 -2.62
N GLY A 47 -2.26 4.07 -2.12
CA GLY A 47 -1.48 3.10 -2.88
C GLY A 47 -1.09 1.90 -2.02
N TYR A 48 -0.72 0.81 -2.68
CA TYR A 48 -0.13 -0.38 -2.06
C TYR A 48 0.82 -1.06 -3.06
N ASN A 49 1.81 -1.81 -2.57
CA ASN A 49 2.75 -2.49 -3.46
C ASN A 49 2.08 -3.66 -4.19
N GLY A 50 2.35 -3.80 -5.49
CA GLY A 50 1.71 -4.77 -6.37
C GLY A 50 2.32 -4.76 -7.77
N PHE A 51 1.85 -5.65 -8.64
CA PHE A 51 2.24 -5.60 -10.05
C PHE A 51 1.47 -4.50 -10.81
N PRO A 52 2.02 -4.02 -11.95
CA PRO A 52 1.33 -3.09 -12.83
C PRO A 52 -0.07 -3.57 -13.22
N LEU A 53 -0.95 -2.61 -13.51
CA LEU A 53 -2.30 -2.92 -13.95
C LEU A 53 -2.28 -3.82 -15.19
N GLY A 54 -2.96 -4.96 -15.11
CA GLY A 54 -3.04 -5.95 -16.19
C GLY A 54 -2.00 -7.08 -16.09
N CYS A 55 -1.05 -7.01 -15.15
CA CYS A 55 -0.17 -8.12 -14.83
C CYS A 55 -0.81 -9.02 -13.76
N SER A 56 -1.05 -10.29 -14.08
CA SER A 56 -1.64 -11.24 -13.13
C SER A 56 -0.59 -11.76 -12.13
N ASP A 57 -0.95 -11.82 -10.86
CA ASP A 57 -0.17 -12.47 -9.81
C ASP A 57 -0.02 -13.99 -9.99
N GLU A 58 -0.75 -14.59 -10.93
CA GLU A 58 -0.58 -16.00 -11.33
C GLU A 58 0.49 -16.17 -12.41
N GLU A 59 0.81 -15.10 -13.14
CA GLU A 59 1.77 -15.10 -14.24
C GLU A 59 3.14 -14.56 -13.84
N PHE A 60 3.17 -13.62 -12.88
CA PHE A 60 4.40 -12.96 -12.43
C PHE A 60 4.86 -13.45 -11.05
N PRO A 61 6.18 -13.65 -10.84
CA PRO A 61 6.72 -14.28 -9.65
C PRO A 61 6.72 -13.36 -8.43
N TRP A 62 6.41 -13.91 -7.25
CA TRP A 62 6.51 -13.23 -5.95
C TRP A 62 7.81 -13.54 -5.21
N GLU A 63 8.64 -14.40 -5.78
CA GLU A 63 9.86 -14.93 -5.22
C GLU A 63 10.91 -13.84 -5.03
N ARG A 64 11.70 -13.98 -3.96
CA ARG A 64 12.79 -13.04 -3.61
C ARG A 64 14.16 -13.52 -4.05
N THR A 65 14.25 -14.75 -4.52
CA THR A 65 15.49 -15.46 -4.85
C THR A 65 15.25 -16.31 -6.09
N GLY A 66 16.16 -16.25 -7.05
CA GLY A 66 16.03 -16.91 -8.34
C GLY A 66 16.88 -16.15 -9.37
N ASP A 67 16.77 -16.56 -10.63
CA ASP A 67 17.30 -15.76 -11.73
C ASP A 67 16.52 -14.45 -11.85
N GLU A 68 17.07 -13.44 -12.52
CA GLU A 68 16.55 -12.06 -12.51
C GLU A 68 15.03 -11.96 -12.75
N PHE A 69 14.54 -12.66 -13.78
CA PHE A 69 13.13 -12.67 -14.19
C PHE A 69 12.25 -13.66 -13.42
N ASP A 70 12.84 -14.50 -12.56
CA ASP A 70 12.12 -15.41 -11.66
C ASP A 70 11.88 -14.76 -10.29
N THR A 71 12.24 -13.48 -10.12
CA THR A 71 12.02 -12.73 -8.88
C THR A 71 11.01 -11.61 -9.08
N LYS A 72 10.40 -11.14 -7.99
CA LYS A 72 9.44 -10.03 -8.04
C LYS A 72 10.04 -8.68 -8.42
N TYR A 73 11.35 -8.51 -8.23
CA TYR A 73 12.00 -7.19 -8.23
C TYR A 73 11.92 -6.42 -9.57
N PRO A 74 11.96 -7.06 -10.74
CA PRO A 74 11.78 -6.36 -12.01
C PRO A 74 10.34 -5.87 -12.24
N TYR A 75 9.36 -6.45 -11.55
CA TYR A 75 7.93 -6.31 -11.86
C TYR A 75 7.16 -5.53 -10.80
N VAL A 76 7.56 -5.60 -9.54
CA VAL A 76 6.80 -5.01 -8.44
C VAL A 76 6.88 -3.48 -8.47
N CYS A 77 5.71 -2.82 -8.41
CA CYS A 77 5.61 -1.40 -8.12
C CYS A 77 5.48 -1.21 -6.60
N HIS A 78 6.22 -0.25 -6.07
CA HIS A 78 6.10 0.12 -4.67
C HIS A 78 4.81 0.92 -4.41
N ALA A 79 4.41 1.01 -3.15
CA ALA A 79 3.18 1.70 -2.76
C ALA A 79 3.22 3.22 -3.04
N GLU A 80 4.42 3.81 -3.06
CA GLU A 80 4.64 5.24 -3.31
C GLU A 80 4.71 5.66 -4.79
N LEU A 81 4.82 4.70 -5.72
CA LEU A 81 4.94 4.96 -7.16
C LEU A 81 3.62 5.48 -7.76
#